data_AF-A0AAI8C5Z1-F1
#
_entry.id   AF-A0AAI8C5Z1-F1
#
_cell.length_a   1.000
_cell.length_b   1.000
_cell.length_c   1.000
_cell.angle_alpha   90.00
_cell.angle_beta   90.00
_cell.angle_gamma   90.00
#
_symmetry.space_group_name_H-M   'P 1'
#
loop_
_entity.id
_entity.type
_entity.pdbx_description
1 polymer ?
#
loop_
_entity_poly.entity_id
_entity_poly.type
_entity_poly.pdbx_seq_one_letter_code
_entity_poly.pdbx_strand_id
1 'polypeptide(L)'
;MTEIVAKESRVKRLQDFGLPQVFIENIGNIEELEFRVESEDSAYYYLPSILNYDILVGKEVTPIFCCGVSFTVLLQENDDERIVYFELECDEIYRDYGTNVELLLMDIMIEYYDDTVEDGVSLEDFIQVGNKIGFAKSEELYRLRNLSVEEYNEKYEDVDGWRIEIAEALGVV
;
A
#
# COMPACT_ATOMS: atom_id res chain seq x y z
N MET A 1 -6.46 9.64 23.15
CA MET A 1 -6.69 8.22 23.46
C MET A 1 -6.55 7.49 22.14
N THR A 2 -5.79 6.40 22.07
CA THR A 2 -5.71 5.62 20.83
C THR A 2 -7.00 4.82 20.65
N GLU A 3 -7.57 4.85 19.45
CA GLU A 3 -8.79 4.14 19.11
C GLU A 3 -8.65 3.43 17.77
N ILE A 4 -9.16 2.21 17.65
CA ILE A 4 -9.24 1.51 16.36
C ILE A 4 -10.66 1.67 15.84
N VAL A 5 -10.79 2.19 14.61
CA VAL A 5 -12.10 2.37 13.96
C VAL A 5 -12.79 1.03 13.80
N ALA A 6 -14.02 0.92 14.28
CA ALA A 6 -14.80 -0.31 14.21
C ALA A 6 -15.03 -0.76 12.76
N LYS A 7 -15.07 -2.09 12.54
CA LYS A 7 -15.22 -2.71 11.21
C LYS A 7 -16.39 -2.14 10.41
N GLU A 8 -17.50 -1.88 11.08
CA GLU A 8 -18.73 -1.36 10.48
C GLU A 8 -18.57 0.05 9.90
N SER A 9 -17.62 0.84 10.41
CA SER A 9 -17.35 2.22 9.96
C SER A 9 -16.15 2.32 9.03
N ARG A 10 -15.30 1.27 8.98
CA ARG A 10 -14.05 1.24 8.22
C ARG A 10 -14.23 1.59 6.74
N VAL A 11 -15.14 0.91 6.05
CA VAL A 11 -15.33 1.11 4.60
C VAL A 11 -15.66 2.56 4.29
N LYS A 12 -16.61 3.14 5.02
CA LYS A 12 -16.99 4.55 4.85
C LYS A 12 -15.79 5.48 5.12
N ARG A 13 -15.02 5.21 6.17
CA ARG A 13 -13.84 6.01 6.52
C ARG A 13 -12.78 6.03 5.42
N LEU A 14 -12.47 4.86 4.84
CA LEU A 14 -11.51 4.74 3.74
C LEU A 14 -12.03 5.40 2.45
N GLN A 15 -13.33 5.31 2.17
CA GLN A 15 -13.95 6.01 1.05
C GLN A 15 -13.93 7.53 1.22
N ASP A 16 -14.29 8.03 2.41
CA ASP A 16 -14.28 9.46 2.73
C ASP A 16 -12.87 10.05 2.64
N PHE A 17 -11.83 9.28 2.96
CA PHE A 17 -10.43 9.65 2.79
C PHE A 17 -9.97 9.67 1.32
N GLY A 18 -10.59 8.85 0.46
CA GLY A 18 -10.33 8.85 -0.99
C GLY A 18 -9.73 7.56 -1.55
N LEU A 19 -9.71 6.44 -0.81
CA LEU A 19 -9.33 5.15 -1.38
C LEU A 19 -10.35 4.71 -2.45
N PRO A 20 -9.91 4.14 -3.59
CA PRO A 20 -10.83 3.67 -4.62
C PRO A 20 -11.78 2.63 -4.06
N GLN A 21 -13.07 2.77 -4.37
CA GLN A 21 -14.09 1.78 -3.96
C GLN A 21 -13.71 0.36 -4.43
N VAL A 22 -13.23 0.24 -5.67
CA VAL A 22 -12.80 -1.04 -6.24
C VAL A 22 -11.66 -1.68 -5.43
N PHE A 23 -10.75 -0.87 -4.88
CA PHE A 23 -9.69 -1.38 -4.01
C PHE A 23 -10.28 -1.93 -2.71
N ILE A 24 -11.10 -1.14 -2.03
CA ILE A 24 -11.71 -1.53 -0.74
C ILE A 24 -12.52 -2.82 -0.88
N GLU A 25 -13.26 -2.98 -1.97
CA GLU A 25 -14.07 -4.17 -2.25
C GLU A 25 -13.23 -5.42 -2.56
N ASN A 26 -12.00 -5.25 -3.07
CA ASN A 26 -11.13 -6.35 -3.48
C ASN A 26 -10.00 -6.69 -2.49
N ILE A 27 -9.75 -5.89 -1.45
CA ILE A 27 -8.74 -6.19 -0.42
C ILE A 27 -8.90 -7.62 0.09
N GLY A 28 -7.80 -8.38 0.14
CA GLY A 28 -7.78 -9.79 0.54
C GLY A 28 -8.40 -10.77 -0.46
N ASN A 29 -8.83 -10.32 -1.63
CA ASN A 29 -9.50 -11.13 -2.66
C ASN A 29 -8.89 -10.95 -4.07
N ILE A 30 -7.62 -10.51 -4.13
CA ILE A 30 -6.84 -10.42 -5.38
C ILE A 30 -5.76 -11.50 -5.33
N GLU A 31 -5.96 -12.59 -6.08
CA GLU A 31 -5.05 -13.74 -6.10
C GLU A 31 -3.61 -13.35 -6.46
N GLU A 32 -3.46 -12.42 -7.40
CA GLU A 32 -2.14 -11.95 -7.84
C GLU A 32 -1.38 -11.13 -6.77
N LEU A 33 -2.09 -10.67 -5.73
CA LEU A 33 -1.54 -9.90 -4.62
C LEU A 33 -1.59 -10.69 -3.30
N GLU A 34 -1.66 -12.02 -3.38
CA GLU A 34 -1.60 -12.89 -2.20
C GLU A 34 -0.35 -12.54 -1.36
N PHE A 35 -0.51 -12.50 -0.04
CA PHE A 35 0.51 -12.07 0.93
C PHE A 35 0.92 -10.59 0.90
N ARG A 36 0.62 -9.83 -0.16
CA ARG A 36 0.90 -8.38 -0.26
C ARG A 36 -0.26 -7.51 0.20
N VAL A 37 -1.48 -7.87 -0.20
CA VAL A 37 -2.71 -7.14 0.13
C VAL A 37 -3.74 -8.12 0.69
N GLU A 38 -3.60 -8.45 1.96
CA GLU A 38 -4.49 -9.34 2.69
C GLU A 38 -5.66 -8.60 3.35
N SER A 39 -6.68 -9.36 3.75
CA SER A 39 -7.81 -8.87 4.56
C SER A 39 -7.33 -8.11 5.81
N GLU A 40 -8.10 -7.11 6.23
CA GLU A 40 -7.86 -6.35 7.45
C GLU A 40 -8.12 -7.14 8.75
N ASP A 41 -8.64 -8.36 8.66
CA ASP A 41 -9.03 -9.16 9.82
C ASP A 41 -7.86 -9.37 10.80
N SER A 42 -6.66 -9.61 10.28
CA SER A 42 -5.44 -9.74 11.09
C SER A 42 -5.14 -8.44 11.84
N ALA A 43 -5.28 -7.27 11.20
CA ALA A 43 -5.07 -5.99 11.86
C ALA A 43 -6.05 -5.81 13.04
N TYR A 44 -7.33 -6.13 12.86
CA TYR A 44 -8.31 -6.06 13.95
C TYR A 44 -8.02 -7.01 15.12
N TYR A 45 -7.32 -8.11 14.86
CA TYR A 45 -6.91 -9.04 15.89
C TYR A 45 -5.65 -8.56 16.64
N TYR A 46 -4.65 -8.06 15.92
CA TYR A 46 -3.33 -7.74 16.49
C TYR A 46 -3.15 -6.31 16.97
N LEU A 47 -3.70 -5.30 16.29
CA LEU A 47 -3.55 -3.89 16.68
C LEU A 47 -3.94 -3.59 18.14
N PRO A 48 -4.99 -4.21 18.72
CA PRO A 48 -5.32 -4.01 20.13
C PRO A 48 -4.18 -4.36 21.10
N SER A 49 -3.26 -5.25 20.70
CA SER A 49 -2.13 -5.69 21.54
C SER A 49 -0.96 -4.71 21.57
N ILE A 50 -0.93 -3.73 20.65
CA ILE A 50 0.19 -2.79 20.47
C ILE A 50 -0.27 -1.32 20.53
N LEU A 51 -1.44 -1.03 21.11
CA LEU A 51 -1.97 0.34 21.24
C LEU A 51 -1.06 1.30 22.03
N ASN A 52 -0.09 0.77 22.76
CA ASN A 52 0.90 1.51 23.51
C ASN A 52 2.15 1.90 22.71
N TYR A 53 2.23 1.52 21.43
CA TYR A 53 3.33 1.89 20.54
C TYR A 53 3.28 3.39 20.25
N ASP A 54 4.41 4.07 20.29
CA ASP A 54 4.54 5.52 20.10
C ASP A 54 3.98 5.95 18.73
N ILE A 55 4.11 5.10 17.70
CA ILE A 55 3.51 5.37 16.38
C ILE A 55 1.98 5.39 16.39
N LEU A 56 1.31 4.78 17.38
CA LEU A 56 -0.16 4.71 17.49
C LEU A 56 -0.71 5.59 18.62
N VAL A 57 0.10 5.94 19.63
CA VAL A 57 -0.36 6.68 20.82
C VAL A 57 -1.07 7.97 20.43
N GLY A 58 -2.32 8.11 20.89
CA GLY A 58 -3.13 9.31 20.70
C GLY A 58 -3.88 9.39 19.39
N LYS A 59 -3.77 8.38 18.51
CA LYS A 59 -4.31 8.41 17.15
C LYS A 59 -5.58 7.56 17.00
N GLU A 60 -6.43 7.94 16.07
CA GLU A 60 -7.45 7.05 15.53
C GLU A 60 -6.81 6.20 14.40
N VAL A 61 -7.01 4.89 14.44
CA VAL A 61 -6.38 3.92 13.54
C VAL A 61 -7.45 3.23 12.72
N THR A 62 -7.44 3.42 11.41
CA THR A 62 -8.30 2.70 10.47
C THR A 62 -7.44 1.70 9.69
N PRO A 63 -7.58 0.38 9.93
CA PRO A 63 -6.87 -0.62 9.15
C PRO A 63 -7.20 -0.52 7.65
N ILE A 64 -6.19 -0.58 6.77
CA ILE A 64 -6.41 -0.66 5.32
C ILE A 64 -6.24 -2.11 4.87
N PHE A 65 -5.06 -2.69 4.97
CA PHE A 65 -4.81 -4.09 4.66
C PHE A 65 -3.63 -4.61 5.49
N CYS A 66 -3.41 -5.92 5.45
CA CYS A 66 -2.27 -6.55 6.11
C CYS A 66 -1.34 -7.21 5.07
N CYS A 67 -0.10 -7.42 5.47
CA CYS A 67 0.91 -8.21 4.76
C CYS A 67 1.64 -9.06 5.80
N GLY A 68 1.06 -10.21 6.14
CA GLY A 68 1.52 -11.08 7.23
C GLY A 68 1.44 -10.39 8.61
N VAL A 69 2.61 -10.04 9.15
CA VAL A 69 2.74 -9.33 10.43
C VAL A 69 2.88 -7.81 10.27
N SER A 70 2.70 -7.32 9.05
CA SER A 70 2.75 -5.89 8.73
C SER A 70 1.37 -5.32 8.48
N PHE A 71 1.19 -4.04 8.78
CA PHE A 71 -0.07 -3.33 8.68
C PHE A 71 0.09 -2.05 7.89
N THR A 72 -0.78 -1.88 6.89
CA THR A 72 -1.02 -0.58 6.27
C THR A 72 -2.28 0.01 6.90
N VAL A 73 -2.16 1.17 7.54
CA VAL A 73 -3.26 1.82 8.25
C VAL A 73 -3.38 3.28 7.86
N LEU A 74 -4.58 3.83 7.95
CA LEU A 74 -4.84 5.27 7.98
C LEU A 74 -4.82 5.71 9.44
N LEU A 75 -3.86 6.57 9.79
CA LEU A 75 -3.77 7.23 11.08
C LEU A 75 -4.40 8.61 11.00
N GLN A 76 -5.15 8.98 12.03
CA GLN A 76 -5.62 10.34 12.22
C GLN A 76 -5.28 10.87 13.60
N GLU A 77 -4.77 12.10 13.63
CA GLU A 77 -4.54 12.88 14.84
C GLU A 77 -5.04 14.32 14.63
N ASN A 78 -6.14 14.69 15.29
CA ASN A 78 -6.82 15.96 15.05
C ASN A 78 -7.27 16.09 13.58
N ASP A 79 -6.76 17.11 12.86
CA ASP A 79 -7.03 17.39 11.44
C ASP A 79 -5.95 16.80 10.51
N ASP A 80 -4.97 16.07 11.05
CA ASP A 80 -3.91 15.42 10.26
C ASP A 80 -4.26 13.95 10.01
N GLU A 81 -4.22 13.54 8.75
CA GLU A 81 -4.50 12.18 8.29
C GLU A 81 -3.34 11.68 7.43
N ARG A 82 -2.89 10.44 7.65
CA ARG A 82 -1.81 9.84 6.86
C ARG A 82 -1.92 8.33 6.75
N ILE A 83 -1.53 7.79 5.61
CA ILE A 83 -1.37 6.36 5.40
C ILE A 83 0.05 5.97 5.77
N VAL A 84 0.20 4.96 6.63
CA VAL A 84 1.51 4.44 7.02
C VAL A 84 1.53 2.92 6.95
N TYR A 85 2.71 2.38 6.73
CA TYR A 85 3.02 0.95 6.77
C TYR A 85 4.07 0.69 7.88
N PHE A 86 3.76 -0.26 8.76
CA PHE A 86 4.62 -0.67 9.88
C PHE A 86 4.43 -2.15 10.23
N GLU A 87 5.29 -2.73 11.07
CA GLU A 87 5.22 -4.13 11.50
C GLU A 87 4.80 -4.29 12.96
N LEU A 88 4.20 -5.44 13.30
CA LEU A 88 3.75 -5.77 14.65
C LEU A 88 4.85 -5.70 15.70
N GLU A 89 6.08 -6.08 15.34
CA GLU A 89 7.19 -6.26 16.30
C GLU A 89 8.04 -4.99 16.48
N CYS A 90 7.81 -3.96 15.65
CA CYS A 90 8.62 -2.75 15.61
C CYS A 90 7.76 -1.50 15.77
N ASP A 91 8.15 -0.62 16.70
CA ASP A 91 7.54 0.71 16.87
C ASP A 91 8.18 1.72 15.91
N GLU A 92 8.15 1.39 14.61
CA GLU A 92 8.77 2.15 13.53
C GLU A 92 7.88 2.16 12.28
N ILE A 93 7.81 3.31 11.61
CA ILE A 93 7.13 3.44 10.32
C ILE A 93 8.15 3.15 9.22
N TYR A 94 7.92 2.08 8.47
CA TYR A 94 8.77 1.76 7.32
C TYR A 94 8.44 2.61 6.10
N ARG A 95 7.15 2.95 5.91
CA ARG A 95 6.73 3.86 4.83
C ARG A 95 5.61 4.78 5.30
N ASP A 96 5.77 6.07 5.03
CA ASP A 96 4.75 7.10 5.23
C ASP A 96 4.35 7.63 3.85
N TYR A 97 3.11 7.35 3.44
CA TYR A 97 2.57 7.83 2.16
C TYR A 97 1.83 9.18 2.33
N GLY A 98 1.77 9.73 3.53
CA GLY A 98 0.99 10.92 3.83
C GLY A 98 -0.47 10.74 3.40
N THR A 99 -1.02 11.73 2.71
CA THR A 99 -2.38 11.66 2.15
C THR A 99 -2.45 11.04 0.75
N ASN A 100 -1.35 10.50 0.25
CA ASN A 100 -1.21 10.14 -1.17
C ASN A 100 -1.60 8.69 -1.44
N VAL A 101 -2.88 8.49 -1.76
CA VAL A 101 -3.42 7.19 -2.13
C VAL A 101 -2.76 6.64 -3.40
N GLU A 102 -2.46 7.49 -4.40
CA GLU A 102 -1.84 7.01 -5.64
C GLU A 102 -0.44 6.45 -5.40
N LEU A 103 0.31 7.01 -4.45
CA LEU A 103 1.62 6.52 -4.07
C LEU A 103 1.55 5.12 -3.43
N LEU A 104 0.56 4.89 -2.55
CA LEU A 104 0.29 3.55 -1.99
C LEU A 104 -0.02 2.54 -3.10
N LEU A 105 -0.91 2.89 -4.03
CA LEU A 105 -1.31 1.98 -5.11
C LEU A 105 -0.17 1.71 -6.09
N MET A 106 0.64 2.73 -6.41
CA MET A 106 1.86 2.57 -7.21
C MET A 106 2.81 1.58 -6.54
N ASP A 107 2.98 1.69 -5.22
CA ASP A 107 3.87 0.83 -4.47
C ASP A 107 3.44 -0.65 -4.50
N ILE A 108 2.16 -0.91 -4.27
CA ILE A 108 1.57 -2.26 -4.41
C ILE A 108 1.86 -2.83 -5.81
N MET A 109 1.70 -2.04 -6.86
CA MET A 109 1.95 -2.48 -8.23
C MET A 109 3.43 -2.69 -8.55
N ILE A 110 4.33 -1.91 -7.94
CA ILE A 110 5.78 -2.13 -8.04
C ILE A 110 6.14 -3.48 -7.39
N GLU A 111 5.66 -3.75 -6.19
CA GLU A 111 5.94 -5.02 -5.50
C GLU A 111 5.38 -6.21 -6.29
N TYR A 112 4.18 -6.07 -6.85
CA TYR A 112 3.62 -7.09 -7.75
C TYR A 112 4.48 -7.33 -8.99
N TYR A 113 4.99 -6.27 -9.62
CA TYR A 113 5.90 -6.42 -10.76
C TYR A 113 7.15 -7.20 -10.37
N ASP A 114 7.76 -6.85 -9.23
CA ASP A 114 9.01 -7.43 -8.77
C ASP A 114 8.86 -8.91 -8.43
N ASP A 115 7.71 -9.30 -7.89
CA ASP A 115 7.39 -10.70 -7.58
C ASP A 115 7.17 -11.55 -8.84
N THR A 116 6.80 -10.94 -9.97
CA THR A 116 6.34 -11.67 -11.17
C THR A 116 7.20 -11.44 -12.42
N VAL A 117 8.22 -10.59 -12.34
CA VAL A 117 9.11 -10.28 -13.47
C VAL A 117 9.88 -11.53 -13.95
N GLU A 118 10.30 -12.41 -13.04
CA GLU A 118 10.99 -13.65 -13.39
C GLU A 118 10.08 -14.63 -14.16
N ASP A 119 8.80 -14.65 -13.83
CA ASP A 119 7.78 -15.47 -14.48
C ASP A 119 7.24 -14.84 -15.79
N GLY A 120 7.63 -13.60 -16.08
CA GLY A 120 7.32 -12.90 -17.33
C GLY A 120 5.91 -12.32 -17.38
N VAL A 121 5.50 -11.58 -16.34
CA VAL A 121 4.20 -10.88 -16.31
C VAL A 121 3.98 -10.04 -17.57
N SER A 122 2.85 -10.28 -18.24
CA SER A 122 2.49 -9.51 -19.44
C SER A 122 1.95 -8.13 -19.07
N LEU A 123 2.05 -7.17 -20.00
CA LEU A 123 1.43 -5.86 -19.82
C LEU A 123 -0.09 -5.96 -19.57
N GLU A 124 -0.77 -6.89 -20.24
CA GLU A 124 -2.22 -7.06 -20.08
C GLU A 124 -2.57 -7.55 -18.68
N ASP A 125 -1.87 -8.56 -18.18
CA ASP A 125 -2.08 -9.10 -16.83
C ASP A 125 -1.77 -8.03 -15.77
N PHE A 126 -0.69 -7.27 -15.97
CA PHE A 126 -0.31 -6.17 -15.08
C PHE A 126 -1.38 -5.08 -15.02
N ILE A 127 -1.93 -4.66 -16.16
CA ILE A 127 -3.04 -3.70 -16.23
C ILE A 127 -4.29 -4.27 -15.55
N GLN A 128 -4.57 -5.57 -15.70
CA GLN A 128 -5.73 -6.19 -15.06
C GLN A 128 -5.64 -6.12 -13.52
N VAL A 129 -4.48 -6.40 -12.93
CA VAL A 129 -4.26 -6.26 -11.48
C VAL A 129 -4.40 -4.80 -11.05
N GLY A 130 -3.81 -3.87 -11.80
CA GLY A 130 -3.96 -2.44 -11.56
C GLY A 130 -5.42 -1.98 -11.54
N ASN A 131 -6.25 -2.48 -12.44
CA ASN A 131 -7.68 -2.18 -12.46
C ASN A 131 -8.43 -2.73 -11.23
N LYS A 132 -8.02 -3.89 -10.69
CA LYS A 132 -8.62 -4.46 -9.46
C LYS A 132 -8.36 -3.60 -8.23
N ILE A 133 -7.28 -2.83 -8.21
CA ILE A 133 -6.97 -1.88 -7.12
C ILE A 133 -7.27 -0.42 -7.48
N GLY A 134 -7.80 -0.14 -8.68
CA GLY A 134 -8.12 1.21 -9.13
C GLY A 134 -6.90 2.08 -9.48
N PHE A 135 -5.76 1.48 -9.83
CA PHE A 135 -4.55 2.20 -10.25
C PHE A 135 -4.55 2.45 -11.77
N ALA A 136 -4.94 3.66 -12.16
CA ALA A 136 -5.11 4.02 -13.57
C ALA A 136 -3.79 4.10 -14.38
N LYS A 137 -2.64 4.26 -13.71
CA LYS A 137 -1.33 4.51 -14.32
C LYS A 137 -0.52 3.22 -14.55
N SER A 138 -1.19 2.08 -14.60
CA SER A 138 -0.56 0.75 -14.66
C SER A 138 0.24 0.54 -15.95
N GLU A 139 -0.24 1.03 -17.09
CA GLU A 139 0.47 0.90 -18.35
C GLU A 139 1.78 1.70 -18.35
N GLU A 140 1.73 2.96 -17.91
CA GLU A 140 2.92 3.80 -17.78
C GLU A 140 3.91 3.21 -16.77
N LEU A 141 3.43 2.74 -15.61
CA LEU A 141 4.26 2.10 -14.61
C LEU A 141 4.97 0.85 -15.17
N TYR A 142 4.25 -0.03 -15.88
CA TYR A 142 4.84 -1.21 -16.48
C TYR A 142 6.00 -0.84 -17.41
N ARG A 143 5.84 0.19 -18.24
CA ARG A 143 6.90 0.65 -19.16
C ARG A 143 8.11 1.21 -18.42
N LEU A 144 7.91 1.86 -17.27
CA LEU A 144 8.99 2.38 -16.43
C LEU A 144 9.75 1.27 -15.68
N ARG A 145 9.08 0.15 -15.37
CA ARG A 145 9.67 -1.02 -14.70
C ARG A 145 10.28 -2.05 -15.65
N ASN A 146 9.72 -2.17 -16.84
CA ASN A 146 10.14 -3.14 -17.87
C ASN A 146 11.39 -2.68 -18.61
N LEU A 147 12.50 -2.67 -17.87
CA LEU A 147 13.82 -2.27 -18.31
C LEU A 147 14.65 -3.49 -18.75
N SER A 148 15.76 -3.25 -19.47
CA SER A 148 16.74 -4.30 -19.68
C SER A 148 17.38 -4.72 -18.35
N VAL A 149 17.96 -5.92 -18.29
CA VAL A 149 18.64 -6.42 -17.07
C VAL A 149 19.77 -5.48 -16.62
N GLU A 150 20.50 -4.88 -17.57
CA GLU A 150 21.57 -3.92 -17.27
C GLU A 150 21.01 -2.65 -16.62
N GLU A 151 19.97 -2.05 -17.21
CA GLU A 151 19.30 -0.86 -16.67
C GLU A 151 18.62 -1.14 -15.33
N TYR A 152 17.96 -2.30 -15.19
CA TYR A 152 17.33 -2.71 -13.93
C TYR A 152 18.37 -2.80 -12.80
N ASN A 153 19.50 -3.46 -13.06
CA ASN A 153 20.56 -3.60 -12.06
C ASN A 153 21.15 -2.24 -11.65
N GLU A 154 21.35 -1.33 -12.61
CA GLU A 154 21.80 0.04 -12.32
C GLU A 154 20.80 0.79 -11.43
N LYS A 155 19.51 0.75 -11.78
CA LYS A 155 18.46 1.39 -10.97
C LYS A 155 18.29 0.74 -9.59
N TYR A 156 18.52 -0.56 -9.48
CA TYR A 156 18.42 -1.30 -8.22
C TYR A 156 19.52 -0.93 -7.22
N GLU A 157 20.62 -0.29 -7.64
CA GLU A 157 21.63 0.25 -6.71
C GLU A 157 21.06 1.38 -5.82
N ASP A 158 20.02 2.08 -6.30
CA ASP A 158 19.28 3.14 -5.59
C ASP A 158 17.76 2.96 -5.77
N VAL A 159 17.21 1.91 -5.15
CA VAL A 159 15.79 1.57 -5.24
C VAL A 159 14.89 2.73 -4.80
N ASP A 160 15.27 3.44 -3.73
CA ASP A 160 14.49 4.55 -3.20
C ASP A 160 14.49 5.75 -4.16
N GLY A 161 15.66 6.10 -4.72
CA GLY A 161 15.76 7.12 -5.77
C GLY A 161 14.97 6.76 -7.02
N TRP A 162 15.02 5.49 -7.44
CA TRP A 162 14.27 5.01 -8.59
C TRP A 162 12.75 5.07 -8.36
N ARG A 163 12.28 4.74 -7.15
CA ARG A 163 10.86 4.91 -6.78
C ARG A 163 10.42 6.36 -6.91
N ILE A 164 11.22 7.31 -6.44
CA ILE A 164 10.91 8.74 -6.55
C ILE A 164 10.83 9.17 -8.02
N GLU A 165 11.78 8.75 -8.85
CA GLU A 165 11.77 9.05 -10.29
C GLU A 165 10.52 8.51 -10.99
N ILE A 166 10.11 7.27 -10.68
CA ILE A 166 8.85 6.71 -11.19
C ILE A 166 7.67 7.55 -10.71
N ALA A 167 7.65 7.90 -9.43
CA ALA A 167 6.57 8.66 -8.83
C ALA A 167 6.41 10.05 -9.49
N GLU A 168 7.53 10.72 -9.78
CA GLU A 168 7.58 11.97 -10.55
C GLU A 168 7.10 11.77 -12.00
N ALA A 169 7.59 10.74 -12.68
CA ALA A 169 7.22 10.44 -14.07
C ALA A 169 5.72 10.14 -14.23
N LEU A 170 5.13 9.49 -13.23
CA LEU A 170 3.69 9.21 -13.16
C LEU A 170 2.87 10.39 -12.64
N GLY A 171 3.50 11.47 -12.13
CA GLY A 171 2.81 12.59 -11.51
C GLY A 171 1.98 12.16 -10.29
N VAL A 172 2.55 11.30 -9.45
CA VAL A 172 1.96 10.83 -8.18
C VAL A 172 2.69 11.41 -6.96
N VAL A 173 3.40 12.54 -7.10
CA VAL A 173 4.12 13.26 -6.03
C VAL A 173 3.75 14.74 -6.00
#